data_AF-A0A4Q1VQ10-F1
#
_entry.id   AF-A0A4Q1VQ10-F1
#
_cell.length_a   1.000
_cell.length_b   1.000
_cell.length_c   1.000
_cell.angle_alpha   90.00
_cell.angle_beta   90.00
_cell.angle_gamma   90.00
#
_symmetry.space_group_name_H-M   'P 1'
#
loop_
_entity.id
_entity.type
_entity.pdbx_description
1 polymer ?
#
loop_
_entity_poly.entity_id
_entity_poly.type
_entity_poly.pdbx_seq_one_letter_code
_entity_poly.pdbx_strand_id
1 'polypeptide(L)'
;MAKRLSLKHLSPEEKAAHKRRQATSRKQRERARKKKPPIRISPELEEFLDELLKLSLRHTVWGLAQWERENKQKFPHLDRPAPDAKLDQIQKFESRRKMLGLARFYVGTAIKRDKTNQRQARFLVREAEQADARGISVDQFRREKRRAREASAERQKRWDQLQALQKVRSAGAGAS
;
A
#
# COMPACT_ATOMS: atom_id res chain seq x y z
N MET A 1 -14.51 8.19 7.30
CA MET A 1 -13.93 7.77 6.00
C MET A 1 -14.72 8.42 4.88
N ALA A 2 -14.10 9.25 4.02
CA ALA A 2 -14.82 9.87 2.91
C ALA A 2 -15.15 8.81 1.84
N LYS A 3 -16.45 8.61 1.57
CA LYS A 3 -16.94 7.75 0.49
C LYS A 3 -16.36 8.26 -0.84
N ARG A 4 -15.77 7.38 -1.66
CA ARG A 4 -15.33 7.74 -3.02
C ARG A 4 -16.58 8.08 -3.84
N LEU A 5 -16.81 9.37 -4.07
CA LEU A 5 -17.90 9.81 -4.95
C LEU A 5 -17.65 9.28 -6.36
N SER A 6 -18.65 8.60 -6.91
CA SER A 6 -18.58 8.10 -8.28
C SER A 6 -18.58 9.30 -9.23
N LEU A 7 -17.59 9.38 -10.11
CA LEU A 7 -17.50 10.44 -11.11
C LEU A 7 -18.45 10.23 -12.29
N LYS A 8 -19.28 9.16 -12.28
CA LYS A 8 -20.12 8.80 -13.43
C LYS A 8 -21.21 9.82 -13.71
N HIS A 9 -21.68 10.54 -12.69
CA HIS A 9 -22.80 11.48 -12.79
C HIS A 9 -22.38 12.95 -12.95
N LEU A 10 -21.07 13.24 -13.02
CA LEU A 10 -20.56 14.61 -13.10
C LEU A 10 -20.35 15.05 -14.55
N SER A 11 -20.64 16.32 -14.82
CA SER A 11 -20.32 17.01 -16.07
C SER A 11 -18.79 16.97 -16.35
N PRO A 12 -18.35 17.00 -17.63
CA PRO A 12 -16.92 17.08 -17.97
C PRO A 12 -16.15 18.19 -17.22
N GLU A 13 -16.78 19.35 -17.01
CA GLU A 13 -16.17 20.47 -16.28
C GLU A 13 -16.01 20.20 -14.79
N GLU A 14 -17.02 19.59 -14.17
CA GLU A 14 -16.98 19.20 -12.75
C GLU A 14 -15.95 18.08 -12.50
N LYS A 15 -15.80 17.16 -13.46
CA LYS A 15 -14.72 16.15 -13.44
C LYS A 15 -13.34 16.82 -13.49
N ALA A 16 -13.16 17.84 -14.31
CA ALA A 16 -11.90 18.58 -14.40
C ALA A 16 -11.62 19.36 -13.11
N ALA A 17 -12.62 20.04 -12.55
CA ALA A 17 -12.52 20.76 -11.27
C ALA A 17 -12.17 19.82 -10.11
N HIS A 18 -12.81 18.64 -10.05
CA HIS A 18 -12.52 17.63 -9.04
C HIS A 18 -11.08 17.08 -9.17
N LYS A 19 -10.60 16.84 -10.40
CA LYS A 19 -9.19 16.45 -10.64
C LYS A 19 -8.22 17.54 -10.19
N ARG A 20 -8.51 18.82 -10.47
CA ARG A 20 -7.70 19.97 -10.00
C ARG A 20 -7.65 20.03 -8.48
N ARG A 21 -8.79 19.90 -7.79
CA ARG A 21 -8.86 19.85 -6.31
C ARG A 21 -8.08 18.69 -5.71
N GLN A 22 -8.11 17.51 -6.33
CA GLN A 22 -7.28 16.39 -5.88
C GLN A 22 -5.78 16.67 -6.09
N ALA A 23 -5.40 17.27 -7.22
CA ALA A 23 -4.01 17.60 -7.50
C ALA A 23 -3.46 18.65 -6.53
N THR A 24 -4.23 19.70 -6.21
CA THR A 24 -3.84 20.71 -5.22
C THR A 24 -3.73 20.10 -3.82
N SER A 25 -4.70 19.27 -3.41
CA SER A 25 -4.65 18.56 -2.13
C SER A 25 -3.41 17.64 -2.01
N ARG A 26 -3.05 16.92 -3.09
CA ARG A 26 -1.82 16.11 -3.13
C ARG A 26 -0.57 16.98 -2.97
N LYS A 27 -0.46 18.08 -3.73
CA LYS A 27 0.66 19.03 -3.62
C LYS A 27 0.77 19.65 -2.23
N GLN A 28 -0.36 20.03 -1.61
CA GLN A 28 -0.38 20.56 -0.24
C GLN A 28 0.11 19.52 0.78
N ARG A 29 -0.31 18.26 0.67
CA ARG A 29 0.18 17.17 1.53
C ARG A 29 1.66 16.90 1.33
N GLU A 30 2.17 16.98 0.10
CA GLU A 30 3.61 16.87 -0.17
C GLU A 30 4.40 18.01 0.47
N ARG A 31 3.94 19.25 0.35
CA ARG A 31 4.55 20.41 1.01
C ARG A 31 4.52 20.27 2.54
N ALA A 32 3.41 19.83 3.12
CA ALA A 32 3.30 19.58 4.56
C ALA A 32 4.24 18.47 5.05
N ARG A 33 4.48 17.44 4.23
CA ARG A 33 5.47 16.39 4.54
C ARG A 33 6.90 16.89 4.50
N LYS A 34 7.23 17.80 3.57
CA LYS A 34 8.56 18.43 3.47
C LYS A 34 8.87 19.41 4.60
N LYS A 35 7.85 19.96 5.27
CA LYS A 35 8.01 20.92 6.38
C LYS A 35 8.37 20.29 7.73
N LYS A 36 8.33 18.96 7.87
CA LYS A 36 8.71 18.31 9.13
C LYS A 36 10.24 18.28 9.24
N PRO A 37 10.84 18.84 10.30
CA PRO A 37 12.29 18.76 10.48
C PRO A 37 12.70 17.28 10.60
N PRO A 38 13.84 16.88 10.02
CA PRO A 38 14.38 15.55 10.24
C PRO A 38 14.65 15.35 11.73
N ILE A 39 14.24 14.20 12.27
CA ILE A 39 14.59 13.79 13.62
C ILE A 39 16.12 13.70 13.70
N ARG A 40 16.72 14.26 14.74
CA ARG A 40 18.13 14.01 15.04
C ARG A 40 18.25 12.70 15.80
N ILE A 41 19.36 12.00 15.60
CA ILE A 41 19.65 10.79 16.35
C ILE A 41 19.84 11.19 17.82
N SER A 42 18.96 10.72 18.70
CA SER A 42 19.13 10.80 20.15
C SER A 42 19.99 9.62 20.63
N PRO A 43 20.61 9.70 21.82
CA PRO A 43 21.38 8.59 22.38
C PRO A 43 20.55 7.29 22.46
N GLU A 44 19.30 7.39 22.90
CA GLU A 44 18.35 6.26 22.92
C GLU A 44 18.14 5.62 21.54
N LEU A 45 18.13 6.44 20.48
CA LEU A 45 17.96 5.96 19.12
C LEU A 45 19.24 5.31 18.58
N GLU A 46 20.42 5.72 19.06
CA GLU A 46 21.69 5.04 18.77
C GLU A 46 21.75 3.67 19.42
N GLU A 47 21.34 3.57 20.69
CA GLU A 47 21.27 2.30 21.41
C GLU A 47 20.30 1.34 20.73
N PHE A 48 19.10 1.80 20.42
CA PHE A 48 18.13 1.05 19.64
C PHE A 48 18.71 0.57 18.31
N LEU A 49 19.40 1.45 17.57
CA LEU A 49 20.02 1.08 16.31
C LEU A 49 21.11 0.03 16.51
N ASP A 50 21.96 0.17 17.52
CA ASP A 50 23.03 -0.78 17.82
C ASP A 50 22.49 -2.16 18.17
N GLU A 51 21.45 -2.22 19.00
CA GLU A 51 20.76 -3.48 19.30
C GLU A 51 20.15 -4.10 18.05
N LEU A 52 19.50 -3.28 17.23
CA LEU A 52 18.86 -3.72 16.01
C LEU A 52 19.85 -4.23 14.95
N LEU A 53 21.06 -3.67 14.93
CA LEU A 53 22.15 -4.06 14.03
C LEU A 53 22.90 -5.32 14.49
N LYS A 54 22.78 -5.71 15.77
CA LYS A 54 23.25 -7.02 16.24
C LYS A 54 22.39 -8.17 15.72
N LEU A 55 21.14 -7.89 15.32
CA LEU A 55 20.21 -8.87 14.78
C LEU A 55 20.47 -9.13 13.29
N SER A 56 19.84 -10.17 12.76
CA SER A 56 19.88 -10.44 11.32
C SER A 56 19.15 -9.35 10.52
N LEU A 57 19.59 -9.13 9.28
CA LEU A 57 19.03 -8.11 8.37
C LEU A 57 17.50 -8.14 8.30
N ARG A 58 16.89 -9.34 8.29
CA ARG A 58 15.43 -9.49 8.26
C ARG A 58 14.76 -8.82 9.46
N HIS A 59 15.30 -9.02 10.66
CA HIS A 59 14.79 -8.41 11.89
C HIS A 59 15.08 -6.92 11.92
N THR A 60 16.25 -6.48 11.46
CA THR A 60 16.58 -5.06 11.35
C THR A 60 15.59 -4.33 10.42
N VAL A 61 15.30 -4.92 9.25
CA VAL A 61 14.31 -4.38 8.31
C VAL A 61 12.93 -4.27 8.97
N TRP A 62 12.53 -5.30 9.72
CA TRP A 62 11.22 -5.31 10.38
C TRP A 62 11.13 -4.29 11.53
N GLY A 63 12.15 -4.21 12.39
CA GLY A 63 12.21 -3.23 13.48
C GLY A 63 12.23 -1.79 12.97
N LEU A 64 13.02 -1.50 11.92
CA LEU A 64 12.97 -0.19 11.25
C LEU A 64 11.58 0.10 10.66
N ALA A 65 10.97 -0.88 9.99
CA ALA A 65 9.64 -0.71 9.43
C ALA A 65 8.57 -0.44 10.49
N GLN A 66 8.69 -1.07 11.66
CA GLN A 66 7.80 -0.85 12.79
C GLN A 66 7.99 0.56 13.38
N TRP A 67 9.24 0.94 13.63
CA TRP A 67 9.59 2.28 14.11
C TRP A 67 9.08 3.39 13.17
N GLU A 68 9.27 3.26 11.85
CA GLU A 68 8.83 4.25 10.86
C GLU A 68 7.29 4.39 10.83
N ARG A 69 6.56 3.33 11.16
CA ARG A 69 5.09 3.35 11.23
C ARG A 69 4.58 4.04 12.47
N GLU A 70 5.18 3.75 13.62
CA GLU A 70 4.82 4.34 14.91
C GLU A 70 5.12 5.84 14.90
N ASN A 71 6.33 6.22 14.47
CA ASN A 71 6.78 7.60 14.42
C ASN A 71 6.29 8.37 13.18
N LYS A 72 5.72 7.68 12.19
CA LYS A 72 5.20 8.24 10.92
C LYS A 72 6.23 9.09 10.17
N GLN A 73 7.50 8.75 10.30
CA GLN A 73 8.66 9.44 9.74
C GLN A 73 9.71 8.42 9.31
N LYS A 74 10.62 8.83 8.42
CA LYS A 74 11.74 7.96 8.01
C LYS A 74 12.80 7.93 9.09
N PHE A 75 13.50 6.81 9.24
CA PHE A 75 14.61 6.72 10.18
C PHE A 75 15.70 7.76 9.82
N PRO A 76 16.28 8.48 10.80
CA PRO A 76 17.25 9.55 10.55
C PRO A 76 18.61 9.02 10.11
N HIS A 77 19.29 9.74 9.21
CA HIS A 77 20.61 9.35 8.71
C HIS A 77 21.66 9.40 9.83
N LEU A 78 22.64 8.50 9.75
CA LEU A 78 23.79 8.52 10.66
C LEU A 78 24.64 9.76 10.39
N ASP A 79 25.02 10.43 11.48
CA ASP A 79 25.95 11.56 11.42
C ASP A 79 27.36 11.05 11.10
N ARG A 80 28.04 11.75 10.18
CA ARG A 80 29.40 11.39 9.78
C ARG A 80 30.34 11.65 10.96
N PRO A 81 31.29 10.75 11.26
CA PRO A 81 32.31 11.01 12.26
C PRO A 81 33.11 12.26 11.92
N ALA A 82 33.61 12.95 12.93
CA ALA A 82 34.43 14.14 12.79
C ALA A 82 35.75 13.82 12.02
N PRO A 83 36.39 14.81 11.38
CA PRO A 83 37.61 14.60 10.59
C PRO A 83 38.77 13.99 11.39
N ASP A 84 38.80 14.25 12.69
CA ASP A 84 39.77 13.79 13.69
C ASP A 84 39.37 12.48 14.39
N ALA A 85 38.29 11.84 13.96
CA ALA A 85 37.81 10.60 14.55
C ALA A 85 38.83 9.46 14.41
N LYS A 86 38.90 8.61 15.44
CA LYS A 86 39.77 7.44 15.45
C LYS A 86 39.36 6.44 14.36
N LEU A 87 40.31 5.67 13.84
CA LEU A 87 40.08 4.65 12.80
C LEU A 87 38.93 3.68 13.18
N ASP A 88 38.89 3.24 14.42
CA ASP A 88 37.84 2.33 14.93
C ASP A 88 36.44 2.95 14.85
N GLN A 89 36.32 4.25 15.12
CA GLN A 89 35.05 4.97 15.02
C GLN A 89 34.59 5.07 13.57
N ILE A 90 35.53 5.30 12.65
CA ILE A 90 35.26 5.34 11.21
C ILE A 90 34.77 3.97 10.73
N GLN A 91 35.46 2.89 11.10
CA GLN A 91 35.06 1.53 10.72
C GLN A 91 33.68 1.15 11.29
N LYS A 92 33.42 1.47 12.56
CA LYS A 92 32.11 1.26 13.18
C LYS A 92 31.01 2.02 12.45
N PHE A 93 31.25 3.29 12.11
CA PHE A 93 30.32 4.10 11.33
C PHE A 93 30.04 3.48 9.95
N GLU A 94 31.07 3.04 9.22
CA GLU A 94 30.88 2.45 7.90
C GLU A 94 30.07 1.15 7.93
N SER A 95 30.35 0.28 8.90
CA SER A 95 29.59 -0.95 9.11
C SER A 95 28.12 -0.65 9.38
N ARG A 96 27.83 0.25 10.34
CA ARG A 96 26.47 0.70 10.65
C ARG A 96 25.79 1.31 9.42
N ARG A 97 26.49 2.18 8.67
CA ARG A 97 25.97 2.83 7.47
C ARG A 97 25.59 1.82 6.38
N LYS A 98 26.43 0.80 6.14
CA LYS A 98 26.15 -0.26 5.14
C LYS A 98 24.90 -1.05 5.53
N MET A 99 24.84 -1.55 6.76
CA MET A 99 23.71 -2.35 7.24
C MET A 99 22.40 -1.54 7.29
N LEU A 100 22.44 -0.32 7.81
CA LEU A 100 21.28 0.57 7.83
C LEU A 100 20.82 0.94 6.42
N GLY A 101 21.75 1.18 5.49
CA GLY A 101 21.46 1.45 4.09
C GLY A 101 20.72 0.29 3.43
N LEU A 102 21.21 -0.94 3.63
CA LEU A 102 20.58 -2.15 3.12
C LEU A 102 19.20 -2.38 3.75
N ALA A 103 19.09 -2.20 5.07
CA ALA A 103 17.82 -2.39 5.77
C ALA A 103 16.76 -1.39 5.25
N ARG A 104 17.11 -0.11 5.13
CA ARG A 104 16.23 0.93 4.58
C ARG A 104 15.73 0.63 3.17
N PHE A 105 16.57 0.05 2.32
CA PHE A 105 16.17 -0.36 0.98
C PHE A 105 14.97 -1.33 1.03
N TYR A 106 14.97 -2.25 2.00
CA TYR A 106 13.90 -3.25 2.16
C TYR A 106 12.72 -2.80 3.04
N VAL A 107 12.86 -1.77 3.88
CA VAL A 107 11.79 -1.27 4.77
C VAL A 107 10.50 -0.98 4.01
N GLY A 108 10.58 -0.29 2.87
CA GLY A 108 9.39 0.02 2.06
C GLY A 108 8.64 -1.24 1.59
N THR A 109 9.38 -2.31 1.25
CA THR A 109 8.81 -3.59 0.84
C THR A 109 8.22 -4.34 2.03
N ALA A 110 8.88 -4.32 3.19
CA ALA A 110 8.36 -4.92 4.42
C ALA A 110 7.03 -4.28 4.84
N ILE A 111 6.93 -2.94 4.82
CA ILE A 111 5.69 -2.21 5.12
C ILE A 111 4.56 -2.60 4.15
N LYS A 112 4.88 -2.76 2.85
CA LYS A 112 3.89 -3.19 1.85
C LYS A 112 3.40 -4.61 2.12
N ARG A 113 4.33 -5.56 2.38
CA ARG A 113 4.00 -6.96 2.70
C ARG A 113 3.12 -7.04 3.93
N ASP A 114 3.48 -6.35 5.00
CA ASP A 114 2.68 -6.34 6.22
C ASP A 114 1.25 -5.82 5.98
N LYS A 115 1.09 -4.72 5.23
CA LYS A 115 -0.24 -4.22 4.85
C LYS A 115 -1.05 -5.24 4.04
N THR A 116 -0.39 -5.99 3.15
CA THR A 116 -1.04 -7.05 2.38
C THR A 116 -1.49 -8.18 3.31
N ASN A 117 -0.62 -8.62 4.22
CA ASN A 117 -0.93 -9.65 5.20
C ASN A 117 -2.10 -9.22 6.10
N GLN A 118 -2.10 -7.98 6.60
CA GLN A 118 -3.22 -7.44 7.38
C GLN A 118 -4.54 -7.42 6.60
N ARG A 119 -4.51 -7.07 5.31
CA ARG A 119 -5.70 -7.10 4.45
C ARG A 119 -6.20 -8.52 4.24
N GLN A 120 -5.29 -9.46 4.02
CA GLN A 120 -5.62 -10.87 3.85
C GLN A 120 -6.20 -11.45 5.13
N ALA A 121 -5.61 -11.19 6.29
CA ALA A 121 -6.15 -11.61 7.58
C ALA A 121 -7.57 -11.07 7.79
N ARG A 122 -7.80 -9.77 7.60
CA ARG A 122 -9.15 -9.17 7.69
C ARG A 122 -10.12 -9.76 6.68
N PHE A 123 -9.65 -10.09 5.49
CA PHE A 123 -10.48 -10.73 4.47
C PHE A 123 -10.89 -12.15 4.90
N LEU A 124 -9.97 -12.94 5.44
CA LEU A 124 -10.23 -14.28 5.95
C LEU A 124 -11.22 -14.25 7.11
N VAL A 125 -11.03 -13.35 8.07
CA VAL A 125 -11.96 -13.14 9.19
C VAL A 125 -13.37 -12.79 8.69
N ARG A 126 -13.48 -11.84 7.76
CA ARG A 126 -14.77 -11.48 7.16
C ARG A 126 -15.42 -12.60 6.37
N GLU A 127 -14.65 -13.43 5.67
CA GLU A 127 -15.21 -14.60 4.99
C GLU A 127 -15.72 -15.64 5.99
N ALA A 128 -15.00 -15.85 7.09
CA ALA A 128 -15.45 -16.71 8.18
C ALA A 128 -16.78 -16.20 8.77
N GLU A 129 -16.83 -14.92 9.17
CA GLU A 129 -18.06 -14.29 9.69
C GLU A 129 -19.25 -14.40 8.72
N GLN A 130 -19.01 -14.28 7.41
CA GLN A 130 -20.06 -14.41 6.38
C GLN A 130 -20.54 -15.85 6.20
N ALA A 131 -19.64 -16.82 6.34
CA ALA A 131 -19.98 -18.24 6.29
C ALA A 131 -20.75 -18.65 7.56
N ASP A 132 -20.28 -18.22 8.72
CA ASP A 132 -20.91 -18.47 10.02
C ASP A 132 -22.32 -17.87 10.09
N ALA A 133 -22.50 -16.64 9.60
CA ALA A 133 -23.83 -15.99 9.53
C ALA A 133 -24.83 -16.75 8.64
N ARG A 134 -24.35 -17.63 7.75
CA ARG A 134 -25.17 -18.49 6.89
C ARG A 134 -25.25 -19.93 7.41
N GLY A 135 -24.58 -20.25 8.51
CA GLY A 135 -24.51 -21.60 9.06
C GLY A 135 -23.80 -22.60 8.14
N ILE A 136 -22.89 -22.14 7.27
CA ILE A 136 -22.15 -23.00 6.33
C ILE A 136 -20.65 -22.91 6.56
N SER A 137 -19.91 -23.91 6.07
CA SER A 137 -18.44 -23.86 6.09
C SER A 137 -17.88 -22.79 5.14
N VAL A 138 -16.69 -22.27 5.46
CA VAL A 138 -15.97 -21.28 4.62
C VAL A 138 -15.73 -21.82 3.21
N ASP A 139 -15.44 -23.11 3.06
CA ASP A 139 -15.20 -23.71 1.75
C ASP A 139 -16.48 -23.82 0.91
N GLN A 140 -17.61 -24.17 1.53
CA GLN A 140 -18.91 -24.12 0.86
C GLN A 140 -19.25 -22.69 0.43
N PHE A 141 -19.07 -21.71 1.32
CA PHE A 141 -19.28 -20.29 1.01
C PHE A 141 -18.44 -19.84 -0.20
N ARG A 142 -17.17 -20.27 -0.28
CA ARG A 142 -16.30 -19.98 -1.43
C ARG A 142 -16.76 -20.64 -2.71
N ARG A 143 -17.24 -21.89 -2.65
CA ARG A 143 -17.81 -22.61 -3.81
C ARG A 143 -19.06 -21.91 -4.34
N GLU A 144 -19.98 -21.52 -3.46
CA GLU A 144 -21.18 -20.77 -3.85
C GLU A 144 -20.84 -19.44 -4.50
N LYS A 145 -19.94 -18.67 -3.89
CA LYS A 145 -19.47 -17.37 -4.40
C LYS A 145 -18.79 -17.51 -5.76
N ARG A 146 -18.05 -18.60 -5.99
CA ARG A 146 -17.45 -18.91 -7.30
C ARG A 146 -18.53 -19.21 -8.35
N ARG A 147 -19.48 -20.10 -8.06
CA ARG A 147 -20.60 -20.43 -8.96
C ARG A 147 -21.42 -19.19 -9.32
N ALA A 148 -21.71 -18.33 -8.34
CA ALA A 148 -22.44 -17.08 -8.57
C ALA A 148 -21.68 -16.12 -9.50
N ARG A 149 -20.34 -16.04 -9.39
CA ARG A 149 -19.51 -15.23 -10.30
C ARG A 149 -19.51 -15.79 -11.72
N GLU A 150 -19.37 -17.10 -11.87
CA GLU A 150 -19.41 -17.79 -13.17
C GLU A 150 -20.76 -17.55 -13.86
N ALA A 151 -21.88 -17.76 -13.14
CA ALA A 151 -23.23 -17.50 -13.65
C ALA A 151 -23.47 -16.02 -14.00
N SER A 152 -22.87 -15.08 -13.27
CA SER A 152 -22.93 -13.66 -13.62
C SER A 152 -22.11 -13.32 -14.87
N ALA A 153 -20.93 -13.93 -15.02
CA ALA A 153 -20.07 -13.72 -16.17
C ALA A 153 -20.70 -14.26 -17.46
N GLU A 154 -21.35 -15.42 -17.40
CA GLU A 154 -22.11 -15.98 -18.53
C GLU A 154 -23.29 -15.09 -18.94
N ARG A 155 -24.05 -14.58 -17.96
CA ARG A 155 -25.14 -13.63 -18.23
C ARG A 155 -24.63 -12.36 -18.92
N GLN A 156 -23.49 -11.82 -18.48
CA GLN A 156 -22.88 -10.67 -19.12
C GLN A 156 -22.46 -10.97 -20.56
N LYS A 157 -21.81 -12.11 -20.81
CA LYS A 157 -21.41 -12.52 -22.17
C LYS A 157 -22.63 -12.64 -23.10
N ARG A 158 -23.72 -13.26 -22.63
CA ARG A 158 -24.96 -13.38 -23.40
C ARG A 158 -25.57 -12.00 -23.70
N TRP A 159 -25.55 -11.11 -22.73
CA TRP A 159 -26.02 -9.73 -22.93
C TRP A 159 -25.18 -8.98 -23.98
N ASP A 160 -23.86 -9.09 -23.89
CA ASP A 160 -22.93 -8.46 -24.84
C ASP A 160 -23.11 -9.02 -26.25
N GLN A 161 -23.37 -10.33 -26.40
CA GLN A 161 -23.68 -10.98 -27.68
C GLN A 161 -25.01 -10.48 -28.27
N LEU A 162 -26.07 -10.37 -27.46
CA LEU A 162 -27.35 -9.82 -27.92
C LEU A 162 -27.22 -8.35 -28.37
N GLN A 163 -26.45 -7.55 -27.63
CA GLN A 163 -26.14 -6.17 -28.00
C GLN A 163 -25.35 -6.08 -29.30
N ALA A 164 -24.39 -6.99 -29.53
CA ALA A 164 -23.64 -7.05 -30.79
C ALA A 164 -24.55 -7.40 -31.97
N LEU A 165 -25.44 -8.39 -31.82
CA LEU A 165 -26.41 -8.77 -32.86
C LEU A 165 -27.39 -7.64 -33.18
N GLN A 166 -27.88 -6.91 -32.17
CA GLN A 166 -28.72 -5.74 -32.37
C GLN A 166 -28.02 -4.65 -33.17
N LYS A 167 -26.73 -4.37 -32.88
CA LYS A 167 -25.93 -3.39 -33.63
C LYS A 167 -25.73 -3.77 -35.09
N VAL A 168 -25.41 -5.04 -35.37
CA VAL A 168 -25.27 -5.54 -36.75
C VAL A 168 -26.61 -5.40 -37.50
N ARG A 169 -27.73 -5.76 -36.86
CA ARG A 169 -29.06 -5.62 -37.45
C ARG A 169 -29.43 -4.16 -37.74
N SER A 170 -29.15 -3.23 -36.82
CA SER A 170 -29.38 -1.81 -37.06
C SER A 170 -28.47 -1.22 -38.14
N ALA A 171 -27.24 -1.71 -38.28
CA ALA A 171 -26.33 -1.26 -39.32
C ALA A 171 -26.74 -1.79 -40.71
N GLY A 172 -27.26 -3.02 -40.79
CA GLY A 172 -27.80 -3.58 -42.03
C GLY A 172 -29.11 -2.93 -42.49
N ALA A 173 -29.97 -2.51 -41.55
CA ALA A 173 -31.25 -1.86 -41.87
C ALA A 173 -31.13 -0.39 -42.35
N GLY A 174 -29.97 0.25 -42.16
CA GLY A 174 -29.70 1.60 -42.66
C GLY A 174 -28.99 1.63 -44.03
N ALA A 175 -28.72 0.47 -44.63
CA ALA A 175 -28.01 0.32 -45.90
C ALA A 175 -28.91 -0.19 -47.04
N SER A 176 -30.23 -0.24 -46.83
CA SER A 176 -31.27 -0.56 -47.83
C SER A 176 -32.12 0.67 -48.09
#